data_AF-A0A267MBZ6-F1
#
_entry.id   AF-A0A267MBZ6-F1
#
_cell.length_a   1.000
_cell.length_b   1.000
_cell.length_c   1.000
_cell.angle_alpha   90.00
_cell.angle_beta   90.00
_cell.angle_gamma   90.00
#
_symmetry.space_group_name_H-M   'P 1'
#
loop_
_entity.id
_entity.type
_entity.pdbx_description
1 polymer ?
#
loop_
_entity_poly.entity_id
_entity_poly.type
_entity_poly.pdbx_seq_one_letter_code
_entity_poly.pdbx_strand_id
1 'polypeptide(L)' 'MNLANFQNKLDLIQNYTSKLKRENVPITTQKILIKTYADDLEINLTNKMIFEILSYDYIHHLINRIH' A
#
# COMPACT_ATOMS: atom_id res chain seq x y z
N MET A 1 -5.13 1.47 -20.27
CA MET A 1 -4.30 0.55 -19.46
C MET A 1 -4.84 -0.87 -19.62
N ASN A 2 -3.98 -1.88 -19.80
CA ASN A 2 -4.41 -3.29 -19.79
C ASN A 2 -4.32 -3.89 -18.37
N LEU A 3 -4.94 -5.05 -18.15
CA LEU A 3 -4.99 -5.69 -16.83
C LEU A 3 -3.59 -6.01 -16.27
N ALA A 4 -2.68 -6.50 -17.11
CA ALA A 4 -1.32 -6.85 -16.69
C ALA A 4 -0.54 -5.62 -16.22
N ASN A 5 -0.65 -4.49 -16.92
CA ASN A 5 -0.01 -3.24 -16.53
C ASN A 5 -0.61 -2.68 -15.23
N PHE A 6 -1.92 -2.84 -15.04
CA PHE A 6 -2.57 -2.48 -13.79
C PHE A 6 -2.06 -3.30 -12.61
N GLN A 7 -1.99 -4.64 -12.76
CA GLN A 7 -1.45 -5.54 -11.75
C GLN A 7 0.01 -5.20 -11.41
N ASN A 8 0.85 -4.98 -12.42
CA ASN A 8 2.24 -4.57 -12.20
C ASN A 8 2.34 -3.26 -11.39
N LYS A 9 1.49 -2.27 -11.69
CA LYS A 9 1.46 -1.01 -10.92
C LYS A 9 1.01 -1.23 -9.48
N LEU A 10 0.04 -2.12 -9.22
CA LEU A 10 -0.35 -2.49 -7.87
C LEU A 10 0.79 -3.19 -7.10
N ASP A 11 1.51 -4.10 -7.74
CA ASP A 11 2.65 -4.80 -7.13
C ASP A 11 3.77 -3.82 -6.77
N LEU A 12 4.02 -2.80 -7.60
CA LEU A 12 4.96 -1.73 -7.28
C LEU A 12 4.52 -0.95 -6.04
N ILE A 13 3.24 -0.57 -5.93
CA ILE A 13 2.70 0.13 -4.76
C ILE A 13 2.83 -0.73 -3.49
N GLN A 14 2.53 -2.02 -3.57
CA GLN A 14 2.65 -2.95 -2.45
C GLN A 14 4.11 -3.10 -2.01
N ASN A 15 5.04 -3.29 -2.95
CA ASN A 15 6.46 -3.39 -2.66
C ASN A 15 7.00 -2.11 -2.02
N TYR A 16 6.64 -0.94 -2.57
CA TYR A 16 6.97 0.36 -2.01
C TYR A 16 6.47 0.51 -0.58
N THR A 17 5.19 0.20 -0.35
CA THR A 17 4.56 0.24 0.97
C THR A 17 5.28 -0.69 1.96
N SER A 18 5.63 -1.91 1.56
CA SER A 18 6.33 -2.88 2.42
C SER A 18 7.68 -2.38 2.91
N LYS A 19 8.40 -1.63 2.07
CA LYS A 19 9.68 -0.99 2.42
C LYS A 19 9.43 0.19 3.34
N LEU A 20 8.48 1.05 2.98
CA LEU A 20 8.14 2.25 3.74
C LEU A 20 7.69 1.95 5.18
N LYS A 21 6.96 0.84 5.41
CA LYS A 21 6.56 0.40 6.76
C LYS A 21 7.75 0.04 7.67
N ARG A 22 8.91 -0.31 7.10
CA ARG A 22 10.12 -0.66 7.86
C ARG A 22 10.92 0.58 8.25
N GLU A 23 10.62 1.71 7.64
CA GLU A 23 11.25 2.99 7.95
C GLU A 23 10.57 3.66 9.15
N ASN A 24 11.32 4.46 9.91
CA ASN A 24 10.78 5.24 11.02
C ASN A 24 10.05 6.51 10.53
N VAL A 25 9.03 6.32 9.67
CA VAL A 25 8.25 7.39 9.05
C VAL A 25 6.87 7.44 9.71
N PRO A 26 6.38 8.62 10.15
CA PRO A 26 5.05 8.74 10.73
C PRO A 26 3.94 8.25 9.78
N ILE A 27 2.91 7.59 10.31
CA ILE A 27 1.82 6.98 9.51
C ILE A 27 1.13 7.99 8.58
N THR A 28 0.99 9.25 9.00
CA THR A 28 0.42 10.32 8.18
C THR A 28 1.29 10.61 6.96
N THR A 29 2.61 10.65 7.15
CA THR A 29 3.58 10.82 6.06
C THR A 29 3.58 9.61 5.14
N GLN A 30 3.48 8.39 5.68
CA GLN A 30 3.38 7.19 4.85
C GLN A 30 2.16 7.22 3.92
N LYS A 31 1.00 7.67 4.42
CA LYS A 31 -0.22 7.83 3.60
C LYS A 31 -0.02 8.80 2.44
N ILE A 32 0.64 9.93 2.69
CA ILE A 32 0.92 10.93 1.66
C ILE A 32 1.86 10.34 0.60
N LEU A 33 2.95 9.70 1.04
CA LEU A 33 3.94 9.10 0.14
C LEU A 33 3.35 8.00 -0.75
N ILE A 34 2.51 7.12 -0.18
CA ILE A 34 1.82 6.08 -0.94
C ILE A 34 0.86 6.70 -1.96
N LYS A 35 0.12 7.74 -1.57
CA LYS A 35 -0.78 8.45 -2.48
C LYS A 35 -0.02 9.05 -3.65
N THR A 36 1.04 9.81 -3.37
CA THR A 36 1.88 10.44 -4.40
C THR A 36 2.46 9.39 -5.34
N TYR A 37 2.99 8.29 -4.82
CA TYR A 37 3.55 7.24 -5.66
C TYR A 37 2.49 6.53 -6.52
N ALA A 38 1.28 6.34 -5.99
CA ALA A 38 0.18 5.79 -6.77
C ALA A 38 -0.27 6.76 -7.88
N ASP A 39 -0.35 8.06 -7.58
CA ASP A 39 -0.67 9.11 -8.56
C ASP A 39 0.38 9.17 -9.68
N ASP A 40 1.69 9.04 -9.36
CA ASP A 40 2.79 8.94 -10.33
C ASP A 40 2.66 7.71 -11.24
N LEU A 41 2.08 6.63 -10.72
CA LEU A 41 1.75 5.42 -11.48
C LEU A 41 0.39 5.53 -12.18
N GLU A 42 -0.27 6.69 -12.17
CA GLU A 42 -1.62 6.90 -12.74
C GLU A 42 -2.68 5.96 -12.13
N ILE A 43 -2.52 5.62 -10.85
CA ILE A 43 -3.44 4.81 -10.06
C ILE A 43 -4.05 5.69 -8.96
N ASN A 44 -5.30 6.09 -9.18
CA ASN A 44 -6.03 6.90 -8.20
C ASN A 44 -6.49 6.02 -7.02
N LEU A 45 -5.75 6.05 -5.93
CA LEU A 45 -6.14 5.38 -4.69
C LEU A 45 -6.97 6.29 -3.78
N THR A 46 -8.07 5.75 -3.26
CA THR A 46 -8.84 6.43 -2.22
C THR A 46 -8.11 6.37 -0.87
N ASN A 47 -8.41 7.31 0.03
CA ASN A 47 -7.87 7.29 1.39
C ASN A 47 -8.18 5.98 2.13
N LYS A 48 -9.34 5.36 1.83
CA LYS A 48 -9.73 4.06 2.39
C LYS A 48 -8.84 2.93 1.88
N MET A 49 -8.56 2.88 0.57
CA MET A 49 -7.66 1.90 -0.02
C MET A 49 -6.23 2.02 0.55
N ILE A 50 -5.72 3.25 0.70
CA ILE A 50 -4.41 3.48 1.31
C ILE A 50 -4.38 2.97 2.75
N PHE A 51 -5.45 3.22 3.52
CA PHE A 51 -5.56 2.69 4.88
C PHE A 51 -5.56 1.16 4.91
N GLU A 52 -6.28 0.50 4.01
CA GLU A 52 -6.30 -0.96 3.89
C GLU A 52 -4.91 -1.53 3.53
N ILE A 53 -4.19 -0.92 2.58
CA ILE A 53 -2.82 -1.31 2.20
C ILE A 53 -1.86 -1.20 3.40
N LEU A 54 -1.98 -0.12 4.18
CA LEU A 54 -1.17 0.06 5.38
C LEU A 54 -1.53 -0.94 6.49
N SER A 55 -2.80 -1.34 6.58
CA SER A 55 -3.31 -2.24 7.63
C SER A 55 -3.21 -3.73 7.27
N TYR A 56 -2.86 -4.07 6.03
CA TYR A 56 -2.89 -5.44 5.51
C TYR A 56 -2.07 -6.43 6.36
N ASP A 57 -0.84 -6.07 6.74
CA ASP A 57 0.02 -6.93 7.57
C ASP A 57 -0.55 -7.16 8.97
N TYR A 58 -1.24 -6.17 9.54
CA TYR A 58 -1.88 -6.31 10.86
C TYR A 58 -3.02 -7.35 10.83
N ILE A 59 -3.85 -7.32 9.79
CA ILE A 59 -4.98 -8.24 9.64
C ILE A 59 -4.47 -9.67 9.35
N HIS A 60 -3.47 -9.82 8.49
CA HIS A 60 -2.95 -11.14 8.12
C HIS A 60 -2.22 -11.83 9.28
N HIS A 61 -1.54 -11.07 10.15
CA HIS A 61 -0.95 -11.61 11.37
C HIS A 61 -1.99 -11.91 12.46
N LEU A 62 -3.08 -11.14 12.55
CA LEU A 62 -4.18 -11.42 13.48
C LEU A 62 -4.89 -12.73 13.13
N ILE A 63 -5.20 -12.93 11.85
CA ILE A 63 -5.88 -14.15 11.36
C ILE A 63 -4.99 -15.39 11.58
N ASN A 64 -3.69 -15.30 11.28
CA ASN A 64 -2.75 -16.42 11.47
C ASN A 64 -2.39 -16.72 12.94
N ARG A 65 -2.82 -15.90 13.90
CA ARG A 65 -2.65 -16.15 15.35
C ARG A 65 -3.89 -16.76 16.02
N ILE A 66 -5.03 -16.75 15.32
CA ILE A 66 -6.31 -17.29 15.80
C ILE A 66 -6.51 -18.75 15.33
N HIS A 67 -5.58 -19.29 14.53
CA HIS A 67 -5.47 -20.70 14.15
C HIS A 67 -4.14 -21.27 14.68
#